data_AF-J3H0B3-F1
#
_entry.id   AF-J3H0B3-F1
#
_cell.length_a   1.000
_cell.length_b   1.000
_cell.length_c   1.000
_cell.angle_alpha   90.00
_cell.angle_beta   90.00
_cell.angle_gamma   90.00
#
_symmetry.space_group_name_H-M   'P 1'
#
loop_
_entity.id
_entity.type
_entity.pdbx_description
1 polymer ?
#
loop_
_entity_poly.entity_id
_entity_poly.type
_entity_poly.pdbx_seq_one_letter_code
_entity_poly.pdbx_strand_id
1 'polypeptide(L)'
;MMNLRIRRPFTSTPRRQEGSVSALMVIALAAMAMMAALALDGGHIMLNKTRLQNAVDAAALSGAKTLSQVEGGVNSVSAANATRTAAFNTLTQNANATGNNELATAVGGDVGAFAVVELASSVYGPFTFPGPTDAKYVRVSVASYSLTGFFWSFAQSLGAVGNKAVAAIATAGPSPTSPCDLAPLMVCGDPAQYNPGAGMFWGFQFGDLKVLKTASGNQSPIGPGNFQLLDFGSGGNAVREEMAGGGKVCRNVGDNVTTEPGNKVGPASQGLNTRFGIYNGPVSASDYPPDLVTTSSNPPITDDGTGPKYQGQTITSNNGTLTAGGNPILDYNDWRTSVAACVAGGSGCQGNGVFERRMLKIVVGNCAGKNSGSTSIPVLGFGCYFVVQPMDGGGGEAEIFGQFVKECEGDNVAGPSPSTDSGPQIIQLYKTYLNGSSTPSTDS
;
A
#
# COMPACT_ATOMS: atom_id res chain seq x y z
N MET A 1 40.05 24.28 111.04
CA MET A 1 38.95 23.47 110.46
C MET A 1 38.28 24.37 109.44
N MET A 2 38.05 24.04 108.16
CA MET A 2 37.72 22.77 107.54
C MET A 2 38.07 22.89 106.04
N ASN A 3 38.77 21.89 105.50
CA ASN A 3 39.07 21.74 104.07
C ASN A 3 37.78 21.56 103.26
N LEU A 4 37.60 22.30 102.17
CA LEU A 4 36.63 21.95 101.14
C LEU A 4 37.32 21.82 99.78
N ARG A 5 37.44 20.55 99.37
CA ARG A 5 38.00 20.09 98.11
C ARG A 5 37.18 20.60 96.92
N ILE A 6 37.91 21.08 95.92
CA ILE A 6 37.45 21.30 94.54
C ILE A 6 36.89 19.99 93.97
N ARG A 7 35.69 20.04 93.39
CA ARG A 7 35.21 19.06 92.40
C ARG A 7 34.79 19.81 91.13
N ARG A 8 35.62 19.70 90.09
CA ARG A 8 35.21 20.05 88.73
C ARG A 8 34.13 19.07 88.27
N PRO A 9 32.99 19.52 87.73
CA PRO A 9 32.05 18.62 87.08
C PRO A 9 32.72 18.08 85.80
N PHE A 10 32.72 16.76 85.65
CA PHE A 10 33.05 16.10 84.39
C PHE A 10 32.06 16.61 83.33
N THR A 11 32.59 17.19 82.24
CA THR A 11 31.82 17.45 81.02
C THR A 11 31.28 16.13 80.51
N SER A 12 29.95 16.03 80.40
CA SER A 12 29.30 14.90 79.74
C SER A 12 29.83 14.76 78.30
N THR A 13 30.17 13.55 77.90
CA THR A 13 30.42 13.25 76.49
C THR A 13 29.10 13.41 75.72
N PRO A 14 29.12 13.98 74.50
CA PRO A 14 27.90 14.12 73.72
C PRO A 14 27.31 12.74 73.44
N ARG A 15 26.05 12.56 73.82
CA ARG A 15 25.26 11.35 73.60
C ARG A 15 25.20 11.11 72.08
N ARG A 16 25.82 10.03 71.60
CA ARG A 16 25.83 9.66 70.17
C ARG A 16 24.38 9.58 69.65
N GLN A 17 24.06 10.36 68.63
CA GLN A 17 22.78 10.36 67.92
C GLN A 17 22.68 9.14 66.97
N GLU A 18 22.78 7.91 67.48
CA GLU A 18 22.78 6.71 66.61
C GLU A 18 21.39 6.32 66.08
N GLY A 19 20.30 6.92 66.60
CA GLY A 19 18.92 6.62 66.18
C GLY A 19 18.38 7.50 65.05
N SER A 20 18.93 8.69 64.82
CA SER A 20 18.44 9.60 63.77
C SER A 20 18.91 9.17 62.37
N VAL A 21 20.08 8.53 62.30
CA VAL A 21 20.66 8.04 61.04
C VAL A 21 19.84 6.88 60.47
N SER A 22 19.31 6.00 61.31
CA SER A 22 18.45 4.90 60.84
C SER A 22 17.12 5.39 60.28
N ALA A 23 16.50 6.41 60.90
CA ALA A 23 15.27 7.02 60.39
C ALA A 23 15.48 7.69 59.02
N LEU A 24 16.56 8.44 58.85
CA LEU A 24 16.91 9.07 57.57
C LEU A 24 17.23 8.03 56.49
N MET A 25 17.91 6.93 56.85
CA MET A 25 18.22 5.84 55.92
C MET A 25 16.96 5.14 55.40
N VAL A 26 15.99 4.87 56.28
CA VAL A 26 14.71 4.26 55.88
C VAL A 26 13.95 5.16 54.92
N ILE A 27 13.91 6.47 55.19
CA ILE A 27 13.25 7.45 54.31
C ILE A 27 13.97 7.52 52.95
N ALA A 28 15.31 7.55 52.95
CA ALA A 28 16.09 7.59 51.72
C ALA A 28 15.90 6.32 50.87
N LEU A 29 15.91 5.14 51.49
CA LEU A 29 15.62 3.87 50.82
C LEU A 29 14.20 3.83 50.26
N ALA A 30 13.21 4.30 51.02
CA ALA A 30 11.82 4.38 50.56
C ALA A 30 11.68 5.33 49.36
N ALA A 31 12.34 6.49 49.38
CA ALA A 31 12.34 7.43 48.26
C ALA A 31 12.98 6.83 47.01
N MET A 32 14.12 6.13 47.14
CA MET A 32 14.76 5.45 46.02
C MET A 32 13.90 4.33 45.45
N ALA A 33 13.27 3.51 46.30
CA ALA A 33 12.38 2.44 45.87
C ALA A 33 11.17 2.99 45.10
N MET A 34 10.60 4.11 45.56
CA MET A 34 9.48 4.79 44.91
C MET A 34 9.85 5.35 43.54
N MET A 35 11.03 5.95 43.40
CA MET A 35 11.52 6.40 42.10
C MET A 35 11.76 5.23 41.14
N ALA A 36 12.33 4.12 41.61
CA ALA A 36 12.51 2.92 40.79
C ALA A 36 11.17 2.31 40.34
N ALA A 37 10.18 2.27 41.23
CA ALA A 37 8.82 1.87 40.94
C ALA A 37 8.16 2.73 39.83
N LEU A 38 8.29 4.06 39.93
CA LEU A 38 7.76 4.97 38.93
C LEU A 38 8.48 4.82 37.58
N ALA A 39 9.79 4.55 37.60
CA ALA A 39 10.55 4.29 36.38
C ALA A 39 10.07 3.02 35.65
N LEU A 40 9.67 1.97 36.38
CA LEU A 40 9.08 0.76 35.78
C LEU A 40 7.72 1.05 35.13
N ASP A 41 6.85 1.81 35.83
CA ASP A 41 5.57 2.23 35.25
C ASP A 41 5.76 3.14 34.03
N GLY A 42 6.77 4.01 34.03
CA GLY A 42 7.15 4.82 32.87
C GLY A 42 7.60 3.98 31.68
N GLY A 43 8.46 2.99 31.92
CA GLY A 43 8.87 2.02 30.89
C GLY A 43 7.68 1.25 30.31
N HIS A 44 6.74 0.86 31.16
CA HIS A 44 5.49 0.21 30.76
C HIS A 44 4.61 1.10 29.86
N ILE A 45 4.51 2.40 30.16
CA ILE A 45 3.79 3.37 29.33
C ILE A 45 4.45 3.47 27.95
N MET A 46 5.77 3.65 27.90
CA MET A 46 6.51 3.80 26.64
C MET A 46 6.40 2.55 25.76
N LEU A 47 6.51 1.37 26.36
CA LEU A 47 6.37 0.10 25.67
C LEU A 47 4.97 -0.04 25.05
N ASN A 48 3.91 0.19 25.83
CA ASN A 48 2.54 0.05 25.34
C ASN A 48 2.13 1.14 24.36
N LYS A 49 2.64 2.38 24.49
CA LYS A 49 2.46 3.43 23.48
C LYS A 49 3.08 3.01 22.14
N THR A 50 4.29 2.46 22.16
CA THR A 50 4.98 2.00 20.94
C THR A 50 4.22 0.85 20.26
N ARG A 51 3.75 -0.12 21.05
CA ARG A 51 2.95 -1.25 20.55
C ARG A 51 1.61 -0.79 19.97
N LEU A 52 0.94 0.13 20.65
CA LEU A 52 -0.31 0.70 20.17
C LEU A 52 -0.09 1.47 18.86
N GLN A 53 0.96 2.29 18.77
CA GLN A 53 1.27 3.04 17.56
C GLN A 53 1.55 2.11 16.38
N ASN A 54 2.40 1.09 16.57
CA ASN A 54 2.68 0.10 15.51
C ASN A 54 1.41 -0.62 15.03
N ALA A 55 0.48 -0.94 15.95
CA ALA A 55 -0.78 -1.57 15.59
C ALA A 55 -1.72 -0.64 14.80
N VAL A 56 -1.79 0.64 15.19
CA VAL A 56 -2.61 1.67 14.54
C VAL A 56 -2.02 2.05 13.17
N ASP A 57 -0.69 2.13 13.06
CA ASP A 57 0.04 2.35 11.80
C ASP A 57 -0.23 1.21 10.80
N ALA A 58 -0.08 -0.05 11.23
CA ALA A 58 -0.38 -1.21 10.41
C ALA A 58 -1.86 -1.24 9.98
N ALA A 59 -2.77 -0.89 10.89
CA ALA A 59 -4.20 -0.79 10.59
C ALA A 59 -4.50 0.29 9.54
N ALA A 60 -3.89 1.47 9.64
CA ALA A 60 -4.05 2.54 8.68
C ALA A 60 -3.50 2.15 7.30
N LEU A 61 -2.29 1.58 7.23
CA LEU A 61 -1.69 1.10 5.97
C LEU A 61 -2.55 0.01 5.31
N SER A 62 -3.02 -0.97 6.09
CA SER A 62 -3.90 -2.03 5.59
C SER A 62 -5.22 -1.47 5.07
N GLY A 63 -5.85 -0.56 5.81
CA GLY A 63 -7.07 0.13 5.37
C GLY A 63 -6.85 0.89 4.06
N ALA A 64 -5.78 1.69 3.97
CA ALA A 64 -5.47 2.48 2.78
C ALA A 64 -5.15 1.61 1.54
N LYS A 65 -4.43 0.49 1.72
CA LYS A 65 -4.21 -0.47 0.61
C LYS A 65 -5.52 -1.11 0.17
N THR A 66 -6.40 -1.52 1.09
CA THR A 66 -7.71 -2.05 0.74
C THR A 66 -8.57 -1.01 0.02
N LEU A 67 -8.56 0.25 0.46
CA LEU A 67 -9.29 1.34 -0.18
C LEU A 67 -8.89 1.49 -1.66
N SER A 68 -7.58 1.55 -1.94
CA SER A 68 -7.06 1.65 -3.31
C SER A 68 -7.43 0.43 -4.17
N GLN A 69 -7.46 -0.77 -3.60
CA GLN A 69 -7.81 -2.01 -4.33
C GLN A 69 -9.30 -2.11 -4.68
N VAL A 70 -10.20 -1.53 -3.88
CA VAL A 70 -11.66 -1.64 -4.08
C VAL A 70 -12.25 -0.45 -4.84
N GLU A 71 -11.50 0.64 -4.97
CA GLU A 71 -11.96 1.83 -5.67
C GLU A 71 -12.27 1.56 -7.15
N GLY A 72 -13.38 2.11 -7.66
CA GLY A 72 -13.82 1.91 -9.04
C GLY A 72 -14.55 0.59 -9.33
N GLY A 73 -14.37 -0.44 -8.49
CA GLY A 73 -15.06 -1.73 -8.63
C GLY A 73 -16.34 -1.87 -7.79
N VAL A 74 -16.51 -1.04 -6.76
CA VAL A 74 -17.70 -1.01 -5.89
C VAL A 74 -18.13 0.43 -5.57
N ASN A 75 -19.34 0.60 -5.02
CA ASN A 75 -19.76 1.92 -4.53
C ASN A 75 -18.93 2.37 -3.31
N SER A 76 -18.87 3.68 -3.08
CA SER A 76 -18.05 4.30 -2.03
C SER A 76 -18.34 3.78 -0.62
N VAL A 77 -19.60 3.46 -0.30
CA VAL A 77 -19.99 2.93 1.01
C VAL A 77 -19.46 1.51 1.22
N SER A 78 -19.50 0.68 0.19
CA SER A 78 -18.96 -0.68 0.22
C SER A 78 -17.43 -0.65 0.33
N ALA A 79 -16.79 0.27 -0.39
CA ALA A 79 -15.35 0.52 -0.28
C ALA A 79 -14.95 0.95 1.15
N ALA A 80 -15.69 1.89 1.75
CA ALA A 80 -15.45 2.34 3.12
C ALA A 80 -15.63 1.22 4.15
N ASN A 81 -16.67 0.38 3.98
CA ASN A 81 -16.88 -0.78 4.86
C ASN A 81 -15.75 -1.82 4.73
N ALA A 82 -15.32 -2.16 3.51
CA ALA A 82 -14.20 -3.07 3.29
C ALA A 82 -12.90 -2.53 3.92
N THR A 83 -12.64 -1.23 3.73
CA THR A 83 -11.51 -0.50 4.31
C THR A 83 -11.50 -0.57 5.84
N ARG A 84 -12.64 -0.31 6.48
CA ARG A 84 -12.79 -0.39 7.93
C ARG A 84 -12.59 -1.81 8.44
N THR A 85 -13.16 -2.80 7.77
CA THR A 85 -12.98 -4.22 8.13
C THR A 85 -11.51 -4.63 8.05
N ALA A 86 -10.79 -4.22 6.99
CA ALA A 86 -9.36 -4.50 6.84
C ALA A 86 -8.52 -3.86 7.94
N ALA A 87 -8.74 -2.57 8.22
CA ALA A 87 -8.05 -1.85 9.30
C ALA A 87 -8.28 -2.51 10.67
N PHE A 88 -9.53 -2.85 10.99
CA PHE A 88 -9.89 -3.52 12.23
C PHE A 88 -9.33 -4.94 12.36
N ASN A 89 -9.32 -5.71 11.27
CA ASN A 89 -8.71 -7.03 11.25
C ASN A 89 -7.20 -6.92 11.54
N THR A 90 -6.50 -6.03 10.84
CA THR A 90 -5.06 -5.81 11.05
C THR A 90 -4.74 -5.33 12.46
N LEU A 91 -5.55 -4.43 13.04
CA LEU A 91 -5.39 -4.01 14.43
C LEU A 91 -5.58 -5.18 15.40
N THR A 92 -6.59 -6.02 15.17
CA THR A 92 -6.87 -7.21 15.98
C THR A 92 -5.75 -8.24 15.91
N GLN A 93 -5.19 -8.49 14.72
CA GLN A 93 -4.05 -9.39 14.54
C GLN A 93 -2.81 -8.87 15.27
N ASN A 94 -2.53 -7.57 15.17
CA ASN A 94 -1.43 -6.95 15.92
C ASN A 94 -1.65 -7.02 17.43
N ALA A 95 -2.88 -6.79 17.90
CA ALA A 95 -3.22 -6.92 19.32
C ALA A 95 -2.99 -8.36 19.83
N ASN A 96 -3.34 -9.37 19.02
CA ASN A 96 -3.18 -10.79 19.36
C ASN A 96 -1.75 -11.33 19.14
N ALA A 97 -0.83 -10.51 18.60
CA ALA A 97 0.56 -10.92 18.40
C ALA A 97 1.26 -11.21 19.75
N THR A 98 2.22 -12.13 19.72
CA THR A 98 2.96 -12.53 20.93
C THR A 98 3.61 -11.31 21.60
N GLY A 99 3.30 -11.12 22.89
CA GLY A 99 3.78 -9.99 23.67
C GLY A 99 2.79 -8.84 23.82
N ASN A 100 1.69 -8.81 23.06
CA ASN A 100 0.67 -7.75 23.09
C ASN A 100 -0.58 -8.13 23.92
N ASN A 101 -0.45 -9.06 24.87
CA ASN A 101 -1.56 -9.57 25.68
C ASN A 101 -2.40 -8.46 26.36
N GLU A 102 -1.75 -7.41 26.87
CA GLU A 102 -2.48 -6.29 27.49
C GLU A 102 -3.29 -5.50 26.46
N LEU A 103 -2.79 -5.35 25.23
CA LEU A 103 -3.50 -4.70 24.13
C LEU A 103 -4.66 -5.57 23.64
N ALA A 104 -4.46 -6.88 23.45
CA ALA A 104 -5.54 -7.82 23.14
C ALA A 104 -6.67 -7.77 24.19
N THR A 105 -6.30 -7.72 25.47
CA THR A 105 -7.26 -7.59 26.57
C THR A 105 -8.06 -6.30 26.48
N ALA A 106 -7.41 -5.18 26.15
CA ALA A 106 -8.06 -3.88 26.03
C ALA A 106 -8.98 -3.76 24.81
N VAL A 107 -8.65 -4.44 23.70
CA VAL A 107 -9.55 -4.55 22.54
C VAL A 107 -10.82 -5.33 22.90
N GLY A 108 -10.72 -6.30 23.83
CA GLY A 108 -11.88 -6.95 24.44
C GLY A 108 -12.79 -7.72 23.47
N GLY A 109 -12.33 -7.98 22.25
CA GLY A 109 -13.11 -8.58 21.16
C GLY A 109 -14.02 -7.61 20.39
N ASP A 110 -14.15 -6.35 20.83
CA ASP A 110 -14.87 -5.29 20.13
C ASP A 110 -13.91 -4.16 19.71
N VAL A 111 -13.22 -4.41 18.61
CA VAL A 111 -12.29 -3.45 18.01
C VAL A 111 -12.97 -2.15 17.56
N GLY A 112 -14.27 -2.17 17.27
CA GLY A 112 -15.04 -0.99 16.87
C GLY A 112 -15.37 -0.05 18.02
N ALA A 113 -15.42 -0.56 19.25
CA ALA A 113 -15.49 0.25 20.46
C ALA A 113 -14.11 0.80 20.88
N PHE A 114 -13.03 0.11 20.51
CA PHE A 114 -11.66 0.47 20.87
C PHE A 114 -11.02 1.50 19.92
N ALA A 115 -11.24 1.35 18.61
CA ALA A 115 -10.63 2.17 17.58
C ALA A 115 -11.67 2.76 16.61
N VAL A 116 -11.37 3.95 16.10
CA VAL A 116 -12.18 4.65 15.09
C VAL A 116 -11.43 4.65 13.76
N VAL A 117 -12.14 4.33 12.68
CA VAL A 117 -11.62 4.39 11.30
C VAL A 117 -12.42 5.43 10.52
N GLU A 118 -11.72 6.37 9.91
CA GLU A 118 -12.29 7.48 9.15
C GLU A 118 -11.56 7.67 7.81
N LEU A 119 -12.24 8.25 6.84
CA LEU A 119 -11.76 8.43 5.48
C LEU A 119 -11.81 9.90 5.06
N ALA A 120 -10.91 10.32 4.18
CA ALA A 120 -10.86 11.66 3.61
C ALA A 120 -10.29 11.65 2.18
N SER A 121 -10.63 12.65 1.36
CA SER A 121 -10.01 12.88 0.05
C SER A 121 -8.65 13.60 0.14
N SER A 122 -8.34 14.15 1.33
CA SER A 122 -7.11 14.88 1.61
C SER A 122 -6.49 14.40 2.92
N VAL A 123 -5.16 14.39 2.99
CA VAL A 123 -4.40 14.07 4.22
C VAL A 123 -4.73 15.02 5.38
N TYR A 124 -5.25 16.22 5.09
CA TYR A 124 -5.63 17.24 6.08
C TYR A 124 -7.07 17.08 6.60
N GLY A 125 -7.84 16.15 6.03
CA GLY A 125 -9.26 15.95 6.33
C GLY A 125 -10.20 16.91 5.56
N PRO A 126 -11.46 17.05 6.00
CA PRO A 126 -12.04 16.43 7.19
C PRO A 126 -12.17 14.91 7.04
N PHE A 127 -11.78 14.19 8.09
CA PHE A 127 -11.97 12.74 8.17
C PHE A 127 -13.34 12.44 8.75
N THR A 128 -14.08 11.56 8.06
CA THR A 128 -15.40 11.07 8.50
C THR A 128 -15.59 9.64 8.02
N PHE A 129 -16.58 8.92 8.58
CA PHE A 129 -17.01 7.63 8.06
C PHE A 129 -18.47 7.73 7.59
N PRO A 130 -18.82 7.25 6.37
CA PRO A 130 -17.99 6.51 5.41
C PRO A 130 -17.01 7.37 4.59
N GLY A 131 -16.99 8.68 4.79
CA GLY A 131 -16.12 9.60 4.04
C GLY A 131 -16.69 10.01 2.68
N PRO A 132 -15.97 10.88 1.94
CA PRO A 132 -16.39 11.31 0.61
C PRO A 132 -16.19 10.20 -0.44
N THR A 133 -16.85 10.34 -1.61
CA THR A 133 -16.80 9.34 -2.69
C THR A 133 -15.41 9.17 -3.32
N ASP A 134 -14.58 10.21 -3.23
CA ASP A 134 -13.21 10.29 -3.72
C ASP A 134 -12.18 10.13 -2.58
N ALA A 135 -12.54 9.43 -1.51
CA ALA A 135 -11.63 9.20 -0.39
C ALA A 135 -10.36 8.47 -0.84
N LYS A 136 -9.21 8.97 -0.39
CA LYS A 136 -7.86 8.44 -0.66
C LYS A 136 -7.04 8.16 0.59
N TYR A 137 -7.44 8.76 1.71
CA TYR A 137 -6.72 8.70 2.97
C TYR A 137 -7.57 8.00 4.02
N VAL A 138 -6.92 7.16 4.81
CA VAL A 138 -7.52 6.42 5.92
C VAL A 138 -6.84 6.86 7.21
N ARG A 139 -7.64 7.20 8.22
CA ARG A 139 -7.17 7.52 9.57
C ARG A 139 -7.71 6.49 10.54
N VAL A 140 -6.82 5.97 11.36
CA VAL A 140 -7.16 5.07 12.47
C VAL A 140 -6.74 5.77 13.76
N SER A 141 -7.64 5.82 14.74
CA SER A 141 -7.37 6.48 16.02
C SER A 141 -7.89 5.68 17.21
N VAL A 142 -7.12 5.67 18.29
CA VAL A 142 -7.49 5.15 19.61
C VAL A 142 -7.37 6.31 20.60
N ALA A 143 -8.51 6.82 21.07
CA ALA A 143 -8.56 8.02 21.90
C ALA A 143 -8.03 7.78 23.32
N SER A 144 -8.22 6.58 23.86
CA SER A 144 -7.74 6.23 25.20
C SER A 144 -7.56 4.72 25.33
N TYR A 145 -6.34 4.30 25.65
CA TYR A 145 -5.97 2.95 26.04
C TYR A 145 -5.47 2.98 27.49
N SER A 146 -6.35 2.59 28.42
CA SER A 146 -6.04 2.50 29.84
C SER A 146 -5.08 1.35 30.12
N LEU A 147 -4.00 1.64 30.84
CA LEU A 147 -2.97 0.69 31.21
C LEU A 147 -3.09 0.30 32.67
N THR A 148 -2.70 -0.94 32.98
CA THR A 148 -2.57 -1.36 34.37
C THR A 148 -1.45 -0.57 35.06
N GLY A 149 -1.77 0.04 36.20
CA GLY A 149 -0.83 0.82 37.02
C GLY A 149 -0.49 0.06 38.29
N PHE A 150 0.77 -0.36 38.43
CA PHE A 150 1.19 -1.08 39.64
C PHE A 150 1.54 -0.10 40.76
N PHE A 151 2.43 0.85 40.49
CA PHE A 151 2.84 1.91 41.42
C PHE A 151 2.24 3.27 41.06
N TRP A 152 1.61 3.38 39.89
CA TRP A 152 0.94 4.59 39.42
C TRP A 152 -0.18 5.06 40.36
N SER A 153 -0.87 4.12 41.02
CA SER A 153 -1.88 4.40 42.03
C SER A 153 -1.33 5.21 43.21
N PHE A 154 -0.06 5.01 43.57
CA PHE A 154 0.63 5.79 44.59
C PHE A 154 0.96 7.21 44.08
N ALA A 155 1.38 7.36 42.82
CA ALA A 155 1.60 8.68 42.24
C ALA A 155 0.28 9.48 42.12
N GLN A 156 -0.83 8.80 41.82
CA GLN A 156 -2.17 9.38 41.83
C GLN A 156 -2.61 9.83 43.22
N SER A 157 -2.33 9.05 44.27
CA SER A 157 -2.71 9.42 45.65
C SER A 157 -1.99 10.66 46.18
N LEU A 158 -0.83 10.99 45.60
CA LEU A 158 -0.11 12.24 45.85
C LEU A 158 -0.66 13.43 45.02
N GLY A 159 -1.68 13.21 44.18
CA GLY A 159 -2.29 14.24 43.34
C GLY A 159 -1.40 14.72 42.18
N ALA A 160 -0.31 13.99 41.88
CA ALA A 160 0.70 14.44 40.93
C ALA A 160 0.42 14.03 39.47
N VAL A 161 -0.44 13.03 39.22
CA VAL A 161 -0.69 12.44 37.90
C VAL A 161 -2.13 11.96 37.70
N GLY A 162 -2.60 11.94 36.44
CA GLY A 162 -3.94 11.46 36.05
C GLY A 162 -4.03 9.94 35.86
N ASN A 163 -5.03 9.47 35.10
CA ASN A 163 -5.15 8.05 34.73
C ASN A 163 -3.98 7.62 33.83
N LYS A 164 -3.45 6.40 34.07
CA LYS A 164 -2.39 5.81 33.23
C LYS A 164 -3.01 5.36 31.91
N ALA A 165 -2.96 6.20 30.89
CA ALA A 165 -3.51 5.90 29.58
C ALA A 165 -2.59 6.42 28.47
N VAL A 166 -2.68 5.78 27.31
CA VAL A 166 -2.00 6.21 26.08
C VAL A 166 -3.02 6.34 24.96
N ALA A 167 -2.78 7.21 23.99
CA ALA A 167 -3.56 7.33 22.77
C ALA A 167 -2.68 6.99 21.57
N ALA A 168 -3.25 6.77 20.39
CA ALA A 168 -2.50 6.65 19.14
C ALA A 168 -3.36 7.06 17.96
N ILE A 169 -2.70 7.56 16.92
CA ILE A 169 -3.35 7.96 15.68
C ILE A 169 -2.39 7.75 14.51
N ALA A 170 -2.91 7.26 13.39
CA ALA A 170 -2.15 7.10 12.16
C ALA A 170 -2.99 7.48 10.96
N THR A 171 -2.35 8.08 9.96
CA THR A 171 -2.98 8.41 8.68
C THR A 171 -2.17 7.78 7.56
N ALA A 172 -2.82 7.01 6.69
CA ALA A 172 -2.20 6.40 5.54
C ALA A 172 -2.91 6.81 4.25
N GLY A 173 -2.17 6.85 3.16
CA GLY A 173 -2.71 7.17 1.85
C GLY A 173 -1.65 7.05 0.75
N PRO A 174 -2.02 7.35 -0.50
CA PRO A 174 -1.12 7.24 -1.63
C PRO A 174 -0.04 8.32 -1.64
N SER A 175 1.16 7.92 -2.06
CA SER A 175 2.29 8.77 -2.43
C SER A 175 2.47 8.70 -3.95
N PRO A 176 2.78 9.83 -4.62
CA PRO A 176 3.17 9.79 -6.00
C PRO A 176 4.50 9.04 -6.10
N THR A 177 4.65 8.24 -7.15
CA THR A 177 5.93 7.61 -7.48
C THR A 177 6.15 7.60 -8.99
N SER A 178 7.40 7.72 -9.39
CA SER A 178 7.85 7.50 -10.75
C SER A 178 8.20 6.01 -10.90
N PRO A 179 7.40 5.19 -11.60
CA PRO A 179 7.67 3.76 -11.71
C PRO A 179 8.99 3.48 -12.44
N CYS A 180 9.69 2.42 -12.03
CA CYS A 180 10.99 1.99 -12.56
C CYS A 180 10.91 0.62 -13.26
N ASP A 181 10.02 -0.25 -12.79
CA ASP A 181 9.61 -1.50 -13.42
C ASP A 181 8.45 -1.24 -14.40
N LEU A 182 8.79 -0.45 -15.43
CA LEU A 182 7.88 -0.20 -16.54
C LEU A 182 7.95 -1.37 -17.52
N ALA A 183 6.78 -1.89 -17.89
CA ALA A 183 6.69 -2.73 -19.08
C ALA A 183 7.08 -1.87 -20.30
N PRO A 184 7.80 -2.44 -21.29
CA PRO A 184 8.26 -1.71 -22.48
C PRO A 184 7.11 -1.56 -23.48
N LEU A 185 5.98 -1.06 -22.99
CA LEU A 185 4.73 -0.90 -23.67
C LEU A 185 4.25 0.53 -23.50
N MET A 186 3.44 0.97 -24.45
CA MET A 186 2.73 2.23 -24.34
C MET A 186 1.33 2.20 -24.91
N VAL A 187 0.52 3.10 -24.39
CA VAL A 187 -0.80 3.42 -24.93
C VAL A 187 -0.87 4.90 -25.27
N CYS A 188 -1.66 5.23 -26.28
CA CYS A 188 -1.89 6.62 -26.67
C CYS A 188 -3.03 7.21 -25.85
N GLY A 189 -2.71 8.22 -25.05
CA GLY A 189 -3.69 8.99 -24.29
C GLY A 189 -4.00 10.34 -24.93
N ASP A 190 -5.16 10.89 -24.61
CA ASP A 190 -5.55 12.24 -24.96
C ASP A 190 -5.48 13.16 -23.72
N PRO A 191 -4.57 14.17 -23.70
CA PRO A 191 -4.49 15.10 -22.57
C PRO A 191 -5.78 15.91 -22.35
N ALA A 192 -6.64 16.07 -23.36
CA ALA A 192 -7.93 16.74 -23.21
C ALA A 192 -8.99 15.88 -22.49
N GLN A 193 -8.73 14.57 -22.33
CA GLN A 193 -9.63 13.61 -21.71
C GLN A 193 -9.10 13.11 -20.35
N TYR A 194 -8.52 14.01 -19.56
CA TYR A 194 -8.06 13.71 -18.20
C TYR A 194 -8.96 14.41 -17.17
N ASN A 195 -9.84 13.63 -16.54
CA ASN A 195 -10.73 14.05 -15.46
C ASN A 195 -10.91 12.92 -14.43
N PRO A 196 -9.99 12.78 -13.47
CA PRO A 196 -10.04 11.76 -12.43
C PRO A 196 -11.33 11.77 -11.60
N GLY A 197 -11.92 12.95 -11.37
CA GLY A 197 -13.17 13.10 -10.62
C GLY A 197 -14.38 12.49 -11.35
N ALA A 198 -14.32 12.38 -12.68
CA ALA A 198 -15.30 11.68 -13.50
C ALA A 198 -14.86 10.23 -13.85
N GLY A 199 -13.76 9.74 -13.28
CA GLY A 199 -13.21 8.41 -13.56
C GLY A 199 -12.58 8.27 -14.94
N MET A 200 -12.13 9.37 -15.56
CA MET A 200 -11.54 9.39 -16.89
C MET A 200 -10.05 9.77 -16.83
N PHE A 201 -9.18 8.96 -17.43
CA PHE A 201 -7.72 9.08 -17.35
C PHE A 201 -7.12 9.05 -18.76
N TRP A 202 -6.85 10.22 -19.35
CA TRP A 202 -6.35 10.36 -20.72
C TRP A 202 -7.18 9.59 -21.79
N GLY A 203 -8.50 9.50 -21.59
CA GLY A 203 -9.40 8.73 -22.45
C GLY A 203 -9.63 7.26 -22.03
N PHE A 204 -9.10 6.85 -20.88
CA PHE A 204 -9.30 5.52 -20.30
C PHE A 204 -10.23 5.56 -19.09
N GLN A 205 -11.13 4.60 -18.98
CA GLN A 205 -11.97 4.37 -17.80
C GLN A 205 -11.66 3.01 -17.19
N PHE A 206 -11.92 2.86 -15.89
CA PHE A 206 -11.70 1.59 -15.18
C PHE A 206 -12.43 0.44 -15.90
N GLY A 207 -11.68 -0.63 -16.16
CA GLY A 207 -12.21 -1.80 -16.83
C GLY A 207 -12.11 -1.79 -18.35
N ASP A 208 -11.68 -0.69 -18.97
CA ASP A 208 -11.49 -0.63 -20.42
C ASP A 208 -10.50 -1.68 -20.91
N LEU A 209 -10.92 -2.55 -21.83
CA LEU A 209 -10.02 -3.47 -22.50
C LEU A 209 -9.28 -2.76 -23.63
N LYS A 210 -7.95 -2.84 -23.63
CA LYS A 210 -7.08 -2.23 -24.65
C LYS A 210 -6.10 -3.24 -25.21
N VAL A 211 -5.80 -3.07 -26.49
CA VAL A 211 -4.66 -3.71 -27.14
C VAL A 211 -3.42 -2.93 -26.73
N LEU A 212 -2.60 -3.55 -25.89
CA LEU A 212 -1.33 -2.99 -25.44
C LEU A 212 -0.22 -3.21 -26.46
N LYS A 213 -0.36 -4.24 -27.28
CA LYS A 213 0.54 -4.57 -28.36
C LYS A 213 -0.26 -5.14 -29.53
N THR A 214 -0.16 -4.49 -30.69
CA THR A 214 -0.88 -4.88 -31.92
C THR A 214 -0.22 -6.07 -32.64
N ALA A 215 -1.03 -6.81 -33.39
CA ALA A 215 -0.57 -7.83 -34.35
C ALA A 215 0.13 -7.22 -35.58
N SER A 216 0.86 -8.06 -36.30
CA SER A 216 1.37 -7.77 -37.65
C SER A 216 0.22 -7.68 -38.65
N GLY A 217 0.21 -6.61 -39.44
CA GLY A 217 -0.86 -6.32 -40.41
C GLY A 217 -1.93 -5.36 -39.89
N ASN A 218 -2.04 -5.20 -38.57
CA ASN A 218 -2.91 -4.20 -37.94
C ASN A 218 -2.22 -2.83 -37.92
N GLN A 219 -3.01 -1.75 -37.96
CA GLN A 219 -2.51 -0.39 -37.89
C GLN A 219 -2.17 -0.03 -36.44
N SER A 220 -0.89 0.19 -36.16
CA SER A 220 -0.47 0.67 -34.83
C SER A 220 -0.78 2.16 -34.66
N PRO A 221 -1.28 2.59 -33.48
CA PRO A 221 -1.54 4.00 -33.18
C PRO A 221 -0.31 4.92 -33.30
N ILE A 222 0.90 4.37 -33.22
CA ILE A 222 2.19 5.09 -33.32
C ILE A 222 2.89 4.87 -34.67
N GLY A 223 2.11 4.47 -35.68
CA GLY A 223 2.53 4.41 -37.07
C GLY A 223 3.10 3.06 -37.53
N PRO A 224 3.31 2.90 -38.85
CA PRO A 224 3.73 1.64 -39.45
C PRO A 224 5.08 1.15 -38.93
N GLY A 225 5.17 -0.16 -38.65
CA GLY A 225 6.40 -0.81 -38.17
C GLY A 225 6.64 -0.70 -36.66
N ASN A 226 5.84 0.10 -35.96
CA ASN A 226 5.76 0.10 -34.50
C ASN A 226 4.64 -0.82 -34.02
N PHE A 227 4.82 -1.38 -32.83
CA PHE A 227 3.88 -2.34 -32.23
C PHE A 227 3.61 -1.98 -30.75
N GLN A 228 3.59 -0.68 -30.45
CA GLN A 228 3.46 -0.13 -29.09
C GLN A 228 4.58 -0.51 -28.11
N LEU A 229 5.72 -0.99 -28.63
CA LEU A 229 6.90 -1.27 -27.82
C LEU A 229 7.74 0.00 -27.62
N LEU A 230 8.34 0.12 -26.44
CA LEU A 230 9.28 1.18 -26.09
C LEU A 230 10.71 0.65 -26.04
N ASP A 231 11.66 1.52 -26.39
CA ASP A 231 13.09 1.26 -26.27
C ASP A 231 13.59 1.77 -24.91
N PHE A 232 13.87 0.82 -24.03
CA PHE A 232 14.51 1.05 -22.74
C PHE A 232 15.93 0.45 -22.67
N GLY A 233 16.47 -0.08 -23.77
CA GLY A 233 17.81 -0.68 -23.75
C GLY A 233 18.17 -1.51 -24.97
N SER A 234 18.70 -2.71 -24.75
CA SER A 234 19.30 -3.57 -25.79
C SER A 234 18.25 -4.31 -26.67
N GLY A 235 17.31 -3.57 -27.25
CA GLY A 235 16.31 -4.08 -28.20
C GLY A 235 15.51 -5.27 -27.64
N GLY A 236 15.42 -6.36 -28.41
CA GLY A 236 14.60 -7.52 -28.04
C GLY A 236 14.96 -8.15 -26.69
N ASN A 237 16.22 -8.13 -26.26
CA ASN A 237 16.60 -8.68 -24.95
C ASN A 237 16.08 -7.84 -23.79
N ALA A 238 16.18 -6.51 -23.90
CA ALA A 238 15.59 -5.60 -22.92
C ALA A 238 14.07 -5.77 -22.89
N VAL A 239 13.42 -5.85 -24.06
CA VAL A 239 11.98 -6.11 -24.16
C VAL A 239 11.59 -7.39 -23.41
N ARG A 240 12.36 -8.47 -23.49
CA ARG A 240 12.08 -9.71 -22.75
C ARG A 240 12.15 -9.52 -21.24
N GLU A 241 13.23 -8.93 -20.75
CA GLU A 241 13.50 -8.76 -19.32
C GLU A 241 12.49 -7.80 -18.69
N GLU A 242 12.23 -6.67 -19.33
CA GLU A 242 11.27 -5.67 -18.87
C GLU A 242 9.84 -6.18 -19.00
N MET A 243 9.52 -6.90 -20.09
CA MET A 243 8.25 -7.61 -20.17
C MET A 243 8.12 -8.63 -19.07
N ALA A 244 9.19 -9.25 -18.56
CA ALA A 244 9.13 -10.17 -17.42
C ALA A 244 8.99 -9.47 -16.06
N GLY A 245 9.08 -8.13 -15.99
CA GLY A 245 9.07 -7.34 -14.75
C GLY A 245 10.47 -7.14 -14.15
N GLY A 246 11.50 -7.13 -15.00
CA GLY A 246 12.88 -6.82 -14.63
C GLY A 246 13.29 -5.37 -14.92
N GLY A 247 12.32 -4.47 -15.13
CA GLY A 247 12.60 -3.08 -15.48
C GLY A 247 13.30 -2.34 -14.33
N LYS A 248 14.29 -1.51 -14.67
CA LYS A 248 15.09 -0.74 -13.69
C LYS A 248 15.12 0.75 -14.01
N VAL A 249 14.37 1.15 -15.02
CA VAL A 249 14.53 2.42 -15.70
C VAL A 249 13.36 3.31 -15.32
N CYS A 250 13.61 4.19 -14.36
CA CYS A 250 12.60 5.14 -13.89
C CYS A 250 12.29 6.21 -14.94
N ARG A 251 11.02 6.58 -15.05
CA ARG A 251 10.53 7.68 -15.90
C ARG A 251 9.63 8.60 -15.11
N ASN A 252 9.63 9.87 -15.47
CA ASN A 252 8.76 10.89 -14.90
C ASN A 252 7.75 11.36 -15.96
N VAL A 253 6.65 11.94 -15.48
CA VAL A 253 5.74 12.68 -16.35
C VAL A 253 6.48 13.87 -16.97
N GLY A 254 6.30 14.07 -18.28
CA GLY A 254 7.03 15.07 -19.06
C GLY A 254 8.36 14.60 -19.65
N ASP A 255 8.87 13.43 -19.23
CA ASP A 255 10.00 12.80 -19.93
C ASP A 255 9.57 12.36 -21.34
N ASN A 256 10.56 12.08 -22.18
CA ASN A 256 10.35 11.48 -23.49
C ASN A 256 10.73 10.00 -23.47
N VAL A 257 9.89 9.16 -24.07
CA VAL A 257 10.19 7.75 -24.34
C VAL A 257 10.34 7.52 -25.84
N THR A 258 11.24 6.64 -26.23
CA THR A 258 11.49 6.32 -27.64
C THR A 258 10.78 5.02 -27.99
N THR A 259 10.12 4.95 -29.16
CA THR A 259 9.51 3.71 -29.63
C THR A 259 10.57 2.72 -30.11
N GLU A 260 10.35 1.43 -29.87
CA GLU A 260 11.17 0.32 -30.37
C GLU A 260 10.47 -0.36 -31.56
N PRO A 261 10.92 -0.11 -32.80
CA PRO A 261 10.29 -0.72 -33.97
C PRO A 261 10.50 -2.24 -34.04
N GLY A 262 9.58 -2.89 -34.73
CA GLY A 262 9.57 -4.34 -34.93
C GLY A 262 8.73 -5.09 -33.90
N ASN A 263 8.17 -6.22 -34.31
CA ASN A 263 7.14 -6.91 -33.54
C ASN A 263 7.70 -7.59 -32.27
N LYS A 264 8.98 -7.99 -32.27
CA LYS A 264 9.68 -8.68 -31.16
C LYS A 264 8.86 -9.82 -30.52
N VAL A 265 8.11 -10.60 -31.32
CA VAL A 265 7.15 -11.62 -30.87
C VAL A 265 7.74 -12.60 -29.86
N GLY A 266 8.90 -13.19 -30.19
CA GLY A 266 9.59 -14.14 -29.32
C GLY A 266 9.94 -13.51 -27.98
N PRO A 267 10.79 -12.47 -27.93
CA PRO A 267 11.15 -11.84 -26.66
C PRO A 267 9.98 -11.33 -25.83
N ALA A 268 8.97 -10.70 -26.46
CA ALA A 268 7.79 -10.20 -25.76
C ALA A 268 6.96 -11.33 -25.12
N SER A 269 6.66 -12.40 -25.87
CA SER A 269 5.89 -13.54 -25.34
C SER A 269 6.66 -14.30 -24.27
N GLN A 270 7.97 -14.51 -24.44
CA GLN A 270 8.84 -15.15 -23.45
C GLN A 270 8.83 -14.41 -22.11
N GLY A 271 8.95 -13.08 -22.13
CA GLY A 271 8.93 -12.26 -20.92
C GLY A 271 7.55 -12.18 -20.27
N LEU A 272 6.53 -11.85 -21.06
CA LEU A 272 5.16 -11.65 -20.55
C LEU A 272 4.60 -12.93 -19.94
N ASN A 273 4.78 -14.07 -20.61
CA ASN A 273 4.13 -15.33 -20.25
C ASN A 273 4.69 -15.96 -18.96
N THR A 274 5.82 -15.47 -18.43
CA THR A 274 6.29 -15.84 -17.08
C THR A 274 5.22 -15.57 -16.01
N ARG A 275 4.40 -14.52 -16.17
CA ARG A 275 3.26 -14.19 -15.29
C ARG A 275 2.21 -15.28 -15.23
N PHE A 276 2.10 -16.07 -16.29
CA PHE A 276 1.18 -17.20 -16.41
C PHE A 276 1.85 -18.54 -16.07
N GLY A 277 3.10 -18.52 -15.60
CA GLY A 277 3.87 -19.73 -15.30
C GLY A 277 4.40 -20.46 -16.55
N ILE A 278 4.46 -19.77 -17.69
CA ILE A 278 4.92 -20.34 -18.96
C ILE A 278 6.32 -19.78 -19.24
N TYR A 279 7.33 -20.66 -19.23
CA TYR A 279 8.73 -20.29 -19.35
C TYR A 279 9.31 -20.85 -20.66
N ASN A 280 9.50 -19.98 -21.64
CA ASN A 280 10.10 -20.30 -22.93
C ASN A 280 11.33 -19.40 -23.15
N GLY A 281 12.45 -19.96 -23.63
CA GLY A 281 13.68 -19.19 -23.84
C GLY A 281 14.47 -18.93 -22.55
N PRO A 282 15.31 -17.87 -22.48
CA PRO A 282 16.23 -17.63 -21.38
C PRO A 282 15.55 -16.93 -20.18
N VAL A 283 14.42 -17.46 -19.71
CA VAL A 283 13.68 -16.97 -18.53
C VAL A 283 13.37 -18.14 -17.60
N SER A 284 13.32 -17.87 -16.29
CA SER A 284 13.16 -18.90 -15.27
C SER A 284 12.15 -18.48 -14.20
N ALA A 285 11.55 -19.47 -13.52
CA ALA A 285 10.62 -19.23 -12.42
C ALA A 285 11.31 -18.71 -11.14
N SER A 286 12.64 -18.88 -11.03
CA SER A 286 13.40 -18.34 -9.89
C SER A 286 13.62 -16.84 -10.02
N ASP A 287 13.86 -16.36 -11.24
CA ASP A 287 14.09 -14.93 -11.50
C ASP A 287 12.76 -14.19 -11.69
N TYR A 288 11.80 -14.84 -12.36
CA TYR A 288 10.51 -14.25 -12.71
C TYR A 288 9.37 -15.18 -12.28
N PRO A 289 9.01 -15.23 -10.98
CA PRO A 289 7.94 -16.09 -10.51
C PRO A 289 6.59 -15.76 -11.18
N PRO A 290 5.67 -16.73 -11.25
CA PRO A 290 4.35 -16.52 -11.85
C PRO A 290 3.47 -15.65 -10.95
N ASP A 291 2.31 -15.25 -11.45
CA ASP A 291 1.26 -14.68 -10.62
C ASP A 291 0.67 -15.73 -9.67
N LEU A 292 0.07 -15.28 -8.56
CA LEU A 292 -0.71 -16.16 -7.68
C LEU A 292 -1.82 -16.88 -8.46
N VAL A 293 -2.44 -16.22 -9.44
CA VAL A 293 -3.52 -16.75 -10.26
C VAL A 293 -3.19 -16.62 -11.75
N THR A 294 -2.88 -17.75 -12.37
CA THR A 294 -2.45 -17.84 -13.77
C THR A 294 -3.55 -18.24 -14.74
N THR A 295 -4.79 -18.40 -14.29
CA THR A 295 -5.91 -18.77 -15.14
C THR A 295 -6.35 -17.61 -16.04
N SER A 296 -6.73 -17.93 -17.27
CA SER A 296 -7.26 -16.99 -18.27
C SER A 296 -8.38 -17.66 -19.07
N SER A 297 -9.20 -16.86 -19.76
CA SER A 297 -10.26 -17.40 -20.62
C SER A 297 -9.73 -18.32 -21.70
N ASN A 298 -10.53 -19.33 -22.05
CA ASN A 298 -10.30 -20.24 -23.16
C ASN A 298 -11.63 -20.46 -23.91
N PRO A 299 -11.72 -20.18 -25.23
CA PRO A 299 -10.67 -19.71 -26.14
C PRO A 299 -10.12 -18.32 -25.78
N PRO A 300 -8.94 -17.93 -26.29
CA PRO A 300 -8.40 -16.59 -26.03
C PRO A 300 -9.18 -15.49 -26.77
N ILE A 301 -9.02 -14.25 -26.30
CA ILE A 301 -9.43 -13.02 -27.00
C ILE A 301 -8.55 -12.86 -28.25
N THR A 302 -9.16 -12.40 -29.34
CA THR A 302 -8.50 -12.09 -30.62
C THR A 302 -8.87 -10.68 -31.07
N ASP A 303 -8.06 -10.06 -31.93
CA ASP A 303 -8.42 -8.81 -32.62
C ASP A 303 -8.27 -8.97 -34.13
N ASP A 304 -9.34 -8.66 -34.86
CA ASP A 304 -9.37 -8.72 -36.34
C ASP A 304 -9.09 -7.35 -37.00
N GLY A 305 -8.56 -6.40 -36.23
CA GLY A 305 -8.29 -5.02 -36.64
C GLY A 305 -9.49 -4.10 -36.45
N THR A 306 -10.67 -4.61 -36.06
CA THR A 306 -11.84 -3.80 -35.68
C THR A 306 -12.01 -3.66 -34.16
N GLY A 307 -11.12 -4.29 -33.39
CA GLY A 307 -11.07 -4.26 -31.94
C GLY A 307 -11.20 -5.66 -31.32
N PRO A 308 -10.95 -5.78 -29.99
CA PRO A 308 -10.96 -7.07 -29.30
C PRO A 308 -12.30 -7.80 -29.35
N LYS A 309 -12.25 -9.09 -29.68
CA LYS A 309 -13.38 -10.01 -29.78
C LYS A 309 -13.15 -11.26 -28.96
N TYR A 310 -14.24 -11.82 -28.48
CA TYR A 310 -14.25 -13.12 -27.82
C TYR A 310 -15.29 -14.00 -28.50
N GLN A 311 -14.82 -15.14 -29.04
CA GLN A 311 -15.66 -16.04 -29.85
C GLN A 311 -16.37 -15.30 -31.02
N GLY A 312 -15.67 -14.33 -31.63
CA GLY A 312 -16.19 -13.51 -32.75
C GLY A 312 -17.16 -12.39 -32.35
N GLN A 313 -17.49 -12.24 -31.07
CA GLN A 313 -18.37 -11.18 -30.56
C GLN A 313 -17.56 -10.02 -29.96
N THR A 314 -18.04 -8.79 -30.12
CA THR A 314 -17.42 -7.60 -29.51
C THR A 314 -17.46 -7.70 -27.99
N ILE A 315 -16.33 -7.41 -27.35
CA ILE A 315 -16.22 -7.39 -25.90
C ILE A 315 -16.79 -6.08 -25.36
N THR A 316 -17.58 -6.19 -24.30
CA THR A 316 -18.09 -5.06 -23.53
C THR A 316 -17.54 -5.12 -22.12
N SER A 317 -17.23 -3.96 -21.56
CA SER A 317 -16.81 -3.82 -20.16
C SER A 317 -17.87 -3.04 -19.39
N ASN A 318 -18.23 -3.54 -18.21
CA ASN A 318 -19.12 -2.83 -17.29
C ASN A 318 -18.54 -2.92 -15.88
N ASN A 319 -18.05 -1.80 -15.34
CA ASN A 319 -17.37 -1.73 -14.04
C ASN A 319 -16.25 -2.77 -13.88
N GLY A 320 -15.46 -2.99 -14.94
CA GLY A 320 -14.39 -3.98 -14.93
C GLY A 320 -14.81 -5.41 -15.28
N THR A 321 -16.10 -5.70 -15.39
CA THR A 321 -16.56 -7.04 -15.81
C THR A 321 -16.63 -7.13 -17.34
N LEU A 322 -15.90 -8.09 -17.91
CA LEU A 322 -15.81 -8.31 -19.36
C LEU A 322 -16.80 -9.39 -19.81
N THR A 323 -17.61 -9.07 -20.83
CA THR A 323 -18.53 -10.03 -21.45
C THR A 323 -18.61 -9.85 -22.97
N ALA A 324 -18.90 -10.92 -23.70
CA ALA A 324 -19.14 -10.87 -25.15
C ALA A 324 -20.30 -11.79 -25.55
N GLY A 325 -21.37 -11.21 -26.09
CA GLY A 325 -22.57 -11.97 -26.46
C GLY A 325 -23.21 -12.74 -25.30
N GLY A 326 -23.05 -12.26 -24.06
CA GLY A 326 -23.50 -12.95 -22.85
C GLY A 326 -22.53 -13.98 -22.27
N ASN A 327 -21.40 -14.25 -22.94
CA ASN A 327 -20.36 -15.13 -22.40
C ASN A 327 -19.43 -14.35 -21.47
N PRO A 328 -19.17 -14.85 -20.24
CA PRO A 328 -18.21 -14.23 -19.34
C PRO A 328 -16.78 -14.45 -19.82
N ILE A 329 -15.90 -13.48 -19.52
CA ILE A 329 -14.47 -13.52 -19.83
C ILE A 329 -13.74 -13.25 -18.51
N LEU A 330 -12.78 -14.10 -18.15
CA LEU A 330 -11.97 -13.90 -16.95
C LEU A 330 -11.23 -12.56 -17.01
N ASP A 331 -11.60 -11.67 -16.10
CA ASP A 331 -11.15 -10.28 -16.06
C ASP A 331 -10.48 -9.92 -14.71
N TYR A 332 -10.20 -8.64 -14.51
CA TYR A 332 -9.57 -8.15 -13.28
C TYR A 332 -10.41 -8.43 -12.01
N ASN A 333 -11.74 -8.34 -12.08
CA ASN A 333 -12.60 -8.60 -10.93
C ASN A 333 -12.61 -10.10 -10.57
N ASP A 334 -12.61 -10.98 -11.57
CA ASP A 334 -12.46 -12.43 -11.35
C ASP A 334 -11.09 -12.78 -10.75
N TRP A 335 -10.03 -12.16 -11.27
CA TRP A 335 -8.67 -12.33 -10.73
C TRP A 335 -8.58 -11.89 -9.28
N ARG A 336 -9.12 -10.71 -8.92
CA ARG A 336 -9.17 -10.24 -7.53
C ARG A 336 -9.88 -11.22 -6.60
N THR A 337 -11.02 -11.75 -7.04
CA THR A 337 -11.78 -12.75 -6.28
C THR A 337 -10.96 -14.02 -6.07
N SER A 338 -10.30 -14.49 -7.14
CA SER A 338 -9.45 -15.68 -7.11
C SER A 338 -8.23 -15.50 -6.21
N VAL A 339 -7.59 -14.33 -6.24
CA VAL A 339 -6.46 -14.01 -5.35
C VAL A 339 -6.91 -13.92 -3.90
N ALA A 340 -8.06 -13.30 -3.62
CA ALA A 340 -8.59 -13.24 -2.26
C ALA A 340 -8.88 -14.65 -1.70
N ALA A 341 -9.47 -15.52 -2.52
CA ALA A 341 -9.67 -16.93 -2.17
C ALA A 341 -8.33 -17.66 -1.96
N CYS A 342 -7.34 -17.36 -2.80
CA CYS A 342 -6.00 -17.93 -2.72
C CYS A 342 -5.30 -17.59 -1.39
N VAL A 343 -5.26 -16.31 -1.02
CA VAL A 343 -4.62 -15.85 0.23
C VAL A 343 -5.38 -16.35 1.47
N ALA A 344 -6.67 -16.63 1.36
CA ALA A 344 -7.46 -17.25 2.42
C ALA A 344 -7.19 -18.76 2.63
N GLY A 345 -6.23 -19.34 1.89
CA GLY A 345 -5.91 -20.77 1.95
C GLY A 345 -6.77 -21.65 1.05
N GLY A 346 -7.42 -21.06 0.05
CA GLY A 346 -8.17 -21.79 -0.98
C GLY A 346 -7.28 -22.58 -1.96
N SER A 347 -7.92 -23.35 -2.84
CA SER A 347 -7.26 -24.04 -3.94
C SER A 347 -7.14 -23.14 -5.19
N GLY A 348 -6.19 -23.45 -6.08
CA GLY A 348 -5.98 -22.72 -7.35
C GLY A 348 -4.83 -21.70 -7.35
N CYS A 349 -4.14 -21.53 -6.22
CA CYS A 349 -2.91 -20.74 -6.13
C CYS A 349 -1.72 -21.42 -6.80
N GLN A 350 -0.85 -20.64 -7.44
CA GLN A 350 0.51 -21.08 -7.73
C GLN A 350 1.35 -21.09 -6.45
N GLY A 351 2.01 -22.22 -6.15
CA GLY A 351 2.77 -22.39 -4.92
C GLY A 351 3.98 -21.46 -4.76
N ASN A 352 4.56 -21.01 -5.88
CA ASN A 352 5.61 -19.99 -5.94
C ASN A 352 5.11 -18.66 -6.55
N GLY A 353 3.80 -18.46 -6.60
CA GLY A 353 3.21 -17.27 -7.18
C GLY A 353 3.47 -16.02 -6.34
N VAL A 354 3.64 -14.89 -7.02
CA VAL A 354 3.78 -13.56 -6.42
C VAL A 354 2.56 -12.73 -6.79
N PHE A 355 2.11 -11.90 -5.85
CA PHE A 355 0.95 -11.02 -6.02
C PHE A 355 1.19 -9.95 -7.09
N GLU A 356 0.12 -9.54 -7.79
CA GLU A 356 0.13 -8.46 -8.81
C GLU A 356 1.13 -8.63 -9.97
N ARG A 357 1.65 -9.84 -10.23
CA ARG A 357 2.55 -10.08 -11.38
C ARG A 357 1.87 -9.78 -12.71
N ARG A 358 0.56 -10.01 -12.83
CA ARG A 358 -0.24 -9.68 -14.03
C ARG A 358 -0.58 -8.19 -14.19
N MET A 359 -0.20 -7.34 -13.23
CA MET A 359 -0.38 -5.89 -13.32
C MET A 359 0.83 -5.26 -14.00
N LEU A 360 0.65 -4.74 -15.22
CA LEU A 360 1.68 -4.01 -15.94
C LEU A 360 1.57 -2.51 -15.67
N LYS A 361 2.72 -1.88 -15.48
CA LYS A 361 2.86 -0.42 -15.45
C LYS A 361 3.29 0.02 -16.83
N ILE A 362 2.47 0.82 -17.47
CA ILE A 362 2.60 1.17 -18.89
C ILE A 362 2.63 2.68 -19.03
N VAL A 363 3.43 3.16 -19.97
CA VAL A 363 3.49 4.59 -20.29
C VAL A 363 2.22 5.00 -21.04
N VAL A 364 1.57 6.06 -20.58
CA VAL A 364 0.54 6.77 -21.34
C VAL A 364 1.22 7.93 -22.05
N GLY A 365 1.32 7.86 -23.37
CA GLY A 365 2.04 8.83 -24.19
C GLY A 365 1.12 9.71 -25.04
N ASN A 366 1.59 10.91 -25.39
CA ASN A 366 0.92 11.76 -26.37
C ASN A 366 1.37 11.39 -27.79
N CYS A 367 0.55 10.59 -28.47
CA CYS A 367 0.84 10.10 -29.82
C CYS A 367 0.49 11.09 -30.94
N ALA A 368 -0.06 12.27 -30.64
CA ALA A 368 -0.53 13.20 -31.65
C ALA A 368 0.61 13.63 -32.61
N GLY A 369 0.46 13.30 -33.90
CA GLY A 369 1.41 13.66 -34.95
C GLY A 369 2.72 12.85 -34.95
N LYS A 370 2.79 11.70 -34.26
CA LYS A 370 3.99 10.86 -34.11
C LYS A 370 3.76 9.46 -34.73
N ASN A 371 4.06 9.33 -36.03
CA ASN A 371 3.54 8.20 -36.83
C ASN A 371 4.59 7.43 -37.66
N SER A 372 5.90 7.47 -37.37
CA SER A 372 6.86 6.75 -38.22
C SER A 372 8.17 6.37 -37.53
N GLY A 373 8.56 5.10 -37.65
CA GLY A 373 9.86 4.60 -37.19
C GLY A 373 10.10 4.76 -35.70
N SER A 374 11.37 4.81 -35.29
CA SER A 374 11.72 5.14 -33.91
C SER A 374 11.45 6.63 -33.65
N THR A 375 10.46 6.91 -32.82
CA THR A 375 9.98 8.27 -32.52
C THR A 375 9.98 8.52 -31.02
N SER A 376 10.37 9.74 -30.64
CA SER A 376 10.26 10.23 -29.27
C SER A 376 8.83 10.71 -28.97
N ILE A 377 8.23 10.15 -27.92
CA ILE A 377 6.87 10.41 -27.47
C ILE A 377 6.90 10.98 -26.05
N PRO A 378 6.27 12.15 -25.81
CA PRO A 378 6.13 12.71 -24.47
C PRO A 378 5.25 11.85 -23.56
N VAL A 379 5.70 11.62 -22.33
CA VAL A 379 4.93 10.91 -21.29
C VAL A 379 3.87 11.84 -20.71
N LEU A 380 2.60 11.47 -20.87
CA LEU A 380 1.46 12.14 -20.22
C LEU A 380 1.25 11.63 -18.79
N GLY A 381 1.53 10.36 -18.56
CA GLY A 381 1.30 9.69 -17.29
C GLY A 381 1.65 8.21 -17.35
N PHE A 382 1.26 7.48 -16.30
CA PHE A 382 1.45 6.04 -16.20
C PHE A 382 0.10 5.37 -15.92
N GLY A 383 -0.19 4.30 -16.63
CA GLY A 383 -1.40 3.51 -16.47
C GLY A 383 -1.07 2.12 -15.93
N CYS A 384 -1.97 1.59 -15.11
CA CYS A 384 -1.90 0.20 -14.66
C CYS A 384 -2.81 -0.64 -15.57
N TYR A 385 -2.32 -1.77 -16.06
CA TYR A 385 -3.10 -2.65 -16.92
C TYR A 385 -2.99 -4.10 -16.46
N PHE A 386 -4.14 -4.71 -16.16
CA PHE A 386 -4.22 -6.12 -15.87
C PHE A 386 -4.17 -6.93 -17.17
N VAL A 387 -3.18 -7.81 -17.32
CA VAL A 387 -3.03 -8.66 -18.49
C VAL A 387 -4.00 -9.83 -18.39
N VAL A 388 -4.96 -9.90 -19.31
CA VAL A 388 -6.09 -10.85 -19.23
C VAL A 388 -5.75 -12.27 -19.72
N GLN A 389 -4.72 -12.42 -20.55
CA GLN A 389 -4.32 -13.71 -21.13
C GLN A 389 -2.83 -13.75 -21.49
N PRO A 390 -2.22 -14.94 -21.62
CA PRO A 390 -0.88 -15.06 -22.19
C PRO A 390 -0.86 -14.60 -23.66
N MET A 391 0.29 -14.09 -24.09
CA MET A 391 0.54 -13.72 -25.47
C MET A 391 0.86 -14.98 -26.29
N ASP A 392 0.32 -15.08 -27.50
CA ASP A 392 0.71 -16.16 -28.41
C ASP A 392 2.19 -16.00 -28.82
N GLY A 393 2.93 -17.11 -28.77
CA GLY A 393 4.36 -17.16 -29.07
C GLY A 393 4.69 -17.28 -30.55
N GLY A 394 3.69 -17.37 -31.45
CA GLY A 394 3.89 -17.63 -32.87
C GLY A 394 3.17 -16.66 -33.82
N GLY A 395 3.78 -16.44 -34.99
CA GLY A 395 3.10 -15.83 -36.15
C GLY A 395 2.89 -14.32 -36.10
N GLY A 396 1.91 -13.86 -36.89
CA GLY A 396 1.53 -12.45 -37.01
C GLY A 396 0.60 -11.96 -35.89
N GLU A 397 -0.09 -12.86 -35.18
CA GLU A 397 -1.17 -12.59 -34.22
C GLU A 397 -0.65 -12.33 -32.79
N ALA A 398 0.52 -11.71 -32.70
CA ALA A 398 1.29 -11.51 -31.48
C ALA A 398 0.77 -10.32 -30.66
N GLU A 399 -0.39 -10.49 -30.02
CA GLU A 399 -1.13 -9.42 -29.35
C GLU A 399 -1.08 -9.51 -27.83
N ILE A 400 -1.14 -8.35 -27.17
CA ILE A 400 -1.28 -8.26 -25.71
C ILE A 400 -2.54 -7.47 -25.42
N PHE A 401 -3.44 -8.08 -24.65
CA PHE A 401 -4.65 -7.45 -24.16
C PHE A 401 -4.49 -7.09 -22.69
N GLY A 402 -4.76 -5.83 -22.36
CA GLY A 402 -4.70 -5.31 -21.01
C GLY A 402 -5.99 -4.60 -20.66
N GLN A 403 -6.53 -4.90 -19.49
CA GLN A 403 -7.65 -4.17 -18.92
C GLN A 403 -7.13 -3.02 -18.07
N PHE A 404 -7.57 -1.79 -18.35
CA PHE A 404 -7.14 -0.61 -17.59
C PHE A 404 -7.62 -0.70 -16.15
N VAL A 405 -6.66 -0.52 -15.25
CA VAL A 405 -6.86 -0.42 -13.82
C VAL A 405 -6.41 0.97 -13.39
N LYS A 406 -7.23 1.62 -12.55
CA LYS A 406 -7.00 3.00 -12.12
C LYS A 406 -5.69 3.15 -11.34
N GLU A 407 -5.42 2.22 -10.43
CA GLU A 407 -4.29 2.24 -9.50
C GLU A 407 -3.69 0.85 -9.33
N CYS A 408 -2.38 0.80 -9.09
CA CYS A 408 -1.64 -0.42 -8.79
C CYS A 408 -0.43 -0.10 -7.93
N GLU A 409 0.25 -1.12 -7.40
CA GLU A 409 1.40 -0.94 -6.53
C GLU A 409 2.59 -0.28 -7.25
N GLY A 410 3.06 0.85 -6.73
CA GLY A 410 4.31 1.50 -7.15
C GLY A 410 5.54 0.75 -6.65
N ASP A 411 6.65 0.86 -7.37
CA ASP A 411 7.92 0.13 -7.16
C ASP A 411 9.12 1.02 -6.82
N ASN A 412 8.92 2.33 -6.76
CA ASN A 412 9.98 3.29 -6.45
C ASN A 412 9.95 3.69 -4.95
N VAL A 413 10.66 4.74 -4.55
CA VAL A 413 10.64 5.24 -3.17
C VAL A 413 9.50 6.23 -3.01
N ALA A 414 8.77 6.15 -1.89
CA ALA A 414 7.73 7.11 -1.56
C ALA A 414 8.30 8.52 -1.34
N GLY A 415 7.60 9.53 -1.85
CA GLY A 415 7.93 10.94 -1.67
C GLY A 415 7.20 11.55 -0.47
N PRO A 416 7.67 12.68 0.09
CA PRO A 416 7.02 13.32 1.24
C PRO A 416 5.69 14.01 0.89
N SER A 417 5.40 14.17 -0.40
CA SER A 417 4.23 14.90 -0.88
C SER A 417 3.02 13.97 -1.02
N PRO A 418 1.89 14.27 -0.37
CA PRO A 418 0.64 13.56 -0.65
C PRO A 418 0.25 13.69 -2.12
N SER A 419 -0.21 12.59 -2.73
CA SER A 419 -0.75 12.61 -4.09
C SER A 419 -2.24 12.29 -4.07
N THR A 420 -2.95 12.84 -5.05
CA THR A 420 -4.34 12.49 -5.39
C THR A 420 -4.45 12.01 -6.82
N ASP A 421 -3.31 11.80 -7.50
CA ASP A 421 -3.25 11.33 -8.88
C ASP A 421 -3.65 9.85 -8.97
N SER A 422 -3.61 9.25 -10.15
CA SER A 422 -3.86 7.81 -10.38
C SER A 422 -2.69 7.17 -11.13
N GLY A 423 -2.63 5.84 -11.15
CA GLY A 423 -1.51 5.07 -11.67
C GLY A 423 -0.73 4.31 -10.58
N PRO A 424 0.56 3.99 -10.82
CA PRO A 424 1.39 3.27 -9.85
C PRO A 424 1.66 4.13 -8.60
N GLN A 425 1.25 3.64 -7.43
CA GLN A 425 1.32 4.37 -6.17
C GLN A 425 1.79 3.51 -5.00
N ILE A 426 2.45 4.15 -4.04
CA ILE A 426 2.83 3.52 -2.79
C ILE A 426 1.94 4.05 -1.68
N ILE A 427 1.42 3.14 -0.87
CA ILE A 427 0.70 3.50 0.35
C ILE A 427 1.74 3.73 1.45
N GLN A 428 1.72 4.91 2.05
CA GLN A 428 2.62 5.26 3.15
C GLN A 428 1.86 5.90 4.31
N LEU A 429 2.55 5.99 5.45
CA LEU A 429 2.10 6.76 6.60
C LEU A 429 2.44 8.24 6.40
N TYR A 430 1.50 9.10 6.76
CA TYR A 430 1.66 10.54 6.87
C TYR A 430 1.56 10.95 8.33
N LYS A 431 2.21 12.07 8.68
CA LYS A 431 1.90 12.76 9.93
C LYS A 431 0.40 13.05 9.95
N THR A 432 -0.26 12.71 11.05
CA THR A 432 -1.68 13.00 11.17
C THR A 432 -1.84 14.47 11.49
N TYR A 433 -2.71 15.16 10.77
CA TYR A 433 -3.03 16.56 11.04
C TYR A 433 -4.34 16.67 11.81
N LEU A 434 -4.45 17.70 12.65
CA LEU A 434 -5.75 18.07 13.23
C LEU A 434 -6.72 18.44 12.08
N ASN A 435 -7.98 18.00 12.18
CA ASN A 435 -8.99 18.20 11.13
C ASN A 435 -9.02 19.67 10.65
N GLY A 436 -8.77 19.90 9.37
CA GLY A 436 -8.83 21.23 8.77
C GLY A 436 -7.68 22.16 9.13
N SER A 437 -6.60 21.64 9.73
CA SER A 437 -5.38 22.39 10.08
C SER A 437 -4.16 21.77 9.42
N SER A 438 -3.14 22.59 9.12
CA SER A 438 -1.81 22.13 8.71
C SER A 438 -0.89 21.83 9.91
N THR A 439 -1.41 21.89 11.14
CA THR A 439 -0.68 21.53 12.36
C THR A 439 -0.71 20.01 12.57
N PRO A 440 0.47 19.33 12.62
CA PRO A 440 0.54 17.92 12.96
C PRO A 440 0.00 17.68 14.38
N SER A 441 -0.63 16.53 14.57
CA SER A 441 -0.98 16.00 15.88
C SER A 441 0.29 15.73 16.67
N THR A 442 0.27 16.01 17.97
CA THR A 442 1.37 15.61 18.88
C THR A 442 1.41 14.10 19.10
N ASP A 443 0.36 13.38 18.69
CA ASP A 443 0.21 11.94 18.88
C ASP A 443 0.62 11.10 17.66
N SER A 444 1.05 11.74 16.55
CA SER A 444 1.37 11.10 15.26
C SER A 444 2.84 11.13 14.89
#